data_AF-A0A382EU33-F1
#
_entry.id   AF-A0A382EU33-F1
#
_cell.length_a   1.000
_cell.length_b   1.000
_cell.length_c   1.000
_cell.angle_alpha   90.00
_cell.angle_beta   90.00
_cell.angle_gamma   90.00
#
_symmetry.space_group_name_H-M   'P 1'
#
loop_
_entity.id
_entity.type
_entity.pdbx_description
1 polymer ?
#
loop_
_entity_poly.entity_id
_entity_poly.type
_entity_poly.pdbx_seq_one_letter_code
_entity_poly.pdbx_strand_id
1 'polypeptide(L)'
;MSHAVDTLKLAVDFEKRALEKYKEAIPHVTNEQTRKAVEKYASEKNEQIDSLHWMIMAEAGQLETEEAPAVEEGAPKAGKCPFSGQLAEMGVDISKMGDMSNMADMMKGMSKDETKS
;
A
#
# COMPACT_ATOMS: atom_id res chain seq x y z
N MET A 1 6.98 8.39 -17.68
CA MET A 1 6.02 8.07 -16.60
C MET A 1 4.87 7.30 -17.23
N SER A 2 4.25 6.35 -16.52
CA SER A 2 3.10 5.63 -17.06
C SER A 2 1.88 6.55 -17.07
N HIS A 3 0.96 6.35 -18.03
CA HIS A 3 -0.30 7.09 -18.09
C HIS A 3 -1.09 6.98 -16.77
N ALA A 4 -0.96 5.85 -16.06
CA ALA A 4 -1.56 5.63 -14.75
C ALA A 4 -0.95 6.56 -13.68
N VAL A 5 0.38 6.68 -13.58
CA VAL A 5 1.04 7.64 -12.67
C VAL A 5 0.55 9.07 -12.91
N ASP A 6 0.52 9.49 -14.18
CA ASP A 6 0.14 10.86 -14.53
C ASP A 6 -1.33 11.14 -14.18
N THR A 7 -2.21 10.17 -14.41
CA THR A 7 -3.63 10.28 -14.05
C THR A 7 -3.84 10.26 -12.54
N LEU A 8 -3.10 9.43 -11.78
CA LEU A 8 -3.18 9.39 -10.32
C LEU A 8 -2.66 10.69 -9.68
N LYS A 9 -1.64 11.33 -10.25
CA LYS A 9 -1.19 12.67 -9.82
C LYS A 9 -2.28 13.72 -9.99
N LEU A 10 -3.00 13.70 -11.12
CA LEU A 10 -4.15 14.57 -11.32
C LEU A 10 -5.26 14.29 -10.30
N ALA A 11 -5.50 13.01 -9.96
CA ALA A 11 -6.45 12.65 -8.91
C ALA A 11 -6.06 13.27 -7.56
N VAL A 12 -4.77 13.22 -7.17
CA VAL A 12 -4.27 13.87 -5.95
C VAL A 12 -4.54 15.38 -5.97
N ASP A 13 -4.33 16.06 -7.09
CA ASP A 13 -4.58 17.50 -7.20
C ASP A 13 -6.07 17.84 -7.08
N PHE A 14 -6.95 17.03 -7.66
CA PHE A 14 -8.39 17.20 -7.49
C PHE A 14 -8.84 16.96 -6.05
N GLU A 15 -8.28 15.95 -5.39
CA GLU A 15 -8.56 15.65 -3.99
C GLU A 15 -8.11 16.78 -3.05
N LYS A 16 -6.92 17.34 -3.28
CA LYS A 16 -6.42 18.51 -2.54
C LYS A 16 -7.33 19.74 -2.71
N ARG A 17 -7.73 20.04 -3.94
CA ARG A 17 -8.66 21.15 -4.23
C ARG A 17 -10.02 20.94 -3.56
N ALA A 18 -10.54 19.71 -3.57
CA ALA A 18 -11.79 19.40 -2.89
C ALA A 18 -11.68 19.57 -1.37
N LEU A 19 -10.57 19.11 -0.78
CA LEU A 19 -10.28 19.30 0.65
C LEU A 19 -10.22 20.77 1.04
N GLU A 20 -9.53 21.61 0.24
CA GLU A 20 -9.48 23.05 0.45
C GLU A 20 -10.88 23.66 0.46
N LYS A 21 -11.73 23.27 -0.50
CA LYS A 21 -13.11 23.77 -0.59
C LYS A 21 -13.99 23.33 0.57
N TYR A 22 -13.82 22.11 1.08
CA TYR A 22 -14.50 21.70 2.31
C TYR A 22 -14.06 22.52 3.51
N LYS A 23 -12.75 22.74 3.69
CA LYS A 23 -12.22 23.58 4.79
C LYS A 23 -12.71 25.02 4.72
N GLU A 24 -12.77 25.58 3.51
CA GLU A 24 -13.33 26.91 3.26
C GLU A 24 -14.82 26.97 3.60
N ALA A 25 -15.60 25.92 3.32
CA ALA A 25 -17.03 25.88 3.57
C ALA A 25 -17.39 25.76 5.06
N ILE A 26 -16.65 24.98 5.86
CA ILE A 26 -16.95 24.70 7.30
C ILE A 26 -17.38 25.93 8.11
N PRO A 27 -16.65 27.07 8.12
CA PRO A 27 -17.04 28.24 8.91
C PRO A 27 -18.35 28.90 8.44
N HIS A 28 -18.78 28.64 7.20
CA HIS A 28 -19.99 29.21 6.61
C HIS A 28 -21.20 28.28 6.70
N VAL A 29 -21.02 27.01 7.08
CA VAL A 29 -22.14 26.07 7.21
C VAL A 29 -22.94 26.34 8.49
N THR A 30 -24.19 26.76 8.33
CA THR A 30 -25.09 27.09 9.45
C THR A 30 -25.86 25.87 9.99
N ASN A 31 -26.08 24.85 9.16
CA ASN A 31 -26.74 23.61 9.57
C ASN A 31 -25.74 22.66 10.26
N GLU A 32 -26.03 22.25 11.50
CA GLU A 32 -25.12 21.43 12.31
C GLU A 32 -24.85 20.04 11.70
N GLN A 33 -25.88 19.39 11.14
CA GLN A 33 -25.72 18.08 10.50
C GLN A 33 -24.87 18.18 9.24
N THR A 34 -25.10 19.23 8.43
CA THR A 34 -24.27 19.52 7.27
C THR A 34 -22.83 19.81 7.68
N ARG A 35 -22.60 20.56 8.76
CA ARG A 35 -21.25 20.86 9.25
C ARG A 35 -20.50 19.58 9.63
N LYS A 36 -21.13 18.71 10.42
CA LYS A 36 -20.57 17.40 10.79
C LYS A 36 -20.25 16.54 9.57
N ALA A 37 -21.11 16.53 8.56
CA ALA A 37 -20.87 15.80 7.32
C ALA A 37 -19.68 16.37 6.53
N VAL A 38 -19.59 17.70 6.41
CA VAL A 38 -18.49 18.39 5.73
C VAL A 38 -17.16 18.17 6.45
N GLU A 39 -17.14 18.25 7.79
CA GLU A 39 -15.96 17.95 8.61
C GLU A 39 -15.50 16.50 8.42
N LYS A 40 -16.45 15.55 8.41
CA LYS A 40 -16.17 14.14 8.13
C LYS A 40 -15.56 13.95 6.73
N TYR A 41 -16.16 14.52 5.69
CA TYR A 41 -15.62 14.42 4.33
C TYR A 41 -14.25 15.08 4.19
N ALA A 42 -14.00 16.19 4.88
CA ALA A 42 -12.67 16.80 4.91
C ALA A 42 -11.63 15.87 5.57
N SER A 43 -12.00 15.14 6.63
CA SER A 43 -11.13 14.17 7.29
C SER A 43 -10.80 13.00 6.37
N GLU A 44 -11.84 12.35 5.81
CA GLU A 44 -11.71 11.19 4.91
C GLU A 44 -10.86 11.50 3.67
N LYS A 45 -10.91 12.74 3.16
CA LYS A 45 -10.07 13.13 2.02
C LYS A 45 -8.58 13.13 2.33
N ASN A 46 -8.14 13.39 3.56
CA ASN A 46 -6.71 13.26 3.88
C ASN A 46 -6.26 11.80 3.75
N GLU A 47 -7.06 10.85 4.25
CA GLU A 47 -6.77 9.42 4.14
C GLU A 47 -6.77 8.95 2.68
N GLN A 48 -7.68 9.48 1.85
CA GLN A 48 -7.71 9.21 0.41
C GLN A 48 -6.48 9.76 -0.31
N ILE A 49 -6.06 10.99 0.02
CA ILE A 49 -4.84 11.60 -0.54
C ILE A 49 -3.62 10.77 -0.19
N ASP A 50 -3.48 10.33 1.06
CA ASP A 50 -2.38 9.47 1.48
C ASP A 50 -2.38 8.15 0.69
N SER A 51 -3.54 7.52 0.57
CA SER A 51 -3.72 6.29 -0.22
C SER A 51 -3.32 6.46 -1.70
N LEU A 52 -3.65 7.61 -2.32
CA LEU A 52 -3.23 7.93 -3.68
C LEU A 52 -1.72 8.10 -3.82
N HIS A 53 -1.05 8.70 -2.83
CA HIS A 53 0.42 8.75 -2.84
C HIS A 53 1.04 7.36 -2.79
N TRP A 54 0.49 6.43 -1.99
CA TRP A 54 0.93 5.04 -1.98
C TRP A 54 0.73 4.34 -3.33
N MET A 55 -0.42 4.54 -3.98
CA MET A 55 -0.69 3.99 -5.32
C MET A 55 0.28 4.54 -6.38
N ILE A 56 0.60 5.84 -6.31
CA ILE A 56 1.59 6.46 -7.21
C ILE A 56 2.97 5.84 -6.99
N MET A 57 3.40 5.65 -5.73
CA MET A 57 4.69 5.01 -5.43
C MET A 57 4.73 3.57 -5.94
N ALA A 58 3.64 2.81 -5.79
CA ALA A 58 3.53 1.45 -6.31
C ALA A 58 3.71 1.42 -7.83
N GLU A 59 2.94 2.24 -8.54
CA GLU A 59 2.93 2.30 -10.00
C GLU A 59 4.24 2.87 -10.58
N ALA A 60 4.91 3.76 -9.86
CA ALA A 60 6.20 4.31 -10.26
C ALA A 60 7.39 3.35 -10.03
N GLY A 61 7.14 2.15 -9.48
CA GLY A 61 8.19 1.23 -9.05
C GLY A 61 9.05 1.79 -7.90
N GLN A 62 8.50 2.77 -7.17
CA GLN A 62 9.13 3.40 -6.00
C GLN A 62 8.73 2.74 -4.67
N LEU A 63 7.75 1.83 -4.71
CA LEU A 63 7.70 0.76 -3.73
C LEU A 63 8.69 -0.30 -4.19
N GLU A 64 9.56 -0.73 -3.29
CA GLU A 64 10.44 -1.88 -3.53
C GLU A 64 9.58 -3.04 -4.02
N THR A 65 9.59 -3.22 -5.33
CA THR A 65 9.26 -4.51 -5.90
C THR A 65 10.54 -5.28 -5.65
N GLU A 66 10.52 -6.13 -4.64
CA GLU A 66 11.57 -7.12 -4.46
C GLU A 66 11.56 -7.99 -5.73
N GLU A 67 12.23 -7.55 -6.80
CA GLU A 67 12.97 -8.47 -7.64
C GLU A 67 13.86 -9.19 -6.64
N ALA A 68 13.53 -10.44 -6.33
CA ALA A 68 14.25 -11.28 -5.40
C ALA A 68 15.75 -10.98 -5.50
N PRO A 69 16.36 -10.30 -4.51
CA PRO A 69 17.77 -10.03 -4.59
C PRO A 69 18.45 -11.38 -4.44
N ALA A 70 19.32 -11.69 -5.41
CA ALA A 70 20.54 -12.39 -5.06
C ALA A 70 21.13 -11.62 -3.87
N VAL A 71 21.00 -12.24 -2.70
CA VAL A 71 21.52 -11.88 -1.38
C VAL A 71 22.55 -10.75 -1.42
N GLU A 72 22.18 -9.57 -0.92
CA GLU A 72 23.07 -8.79 -0.06
C GLU A 72 22.24 -8.02 0.98
N GLU A 73 22.74 -8.05 2.21
CA GLU A 73 22.08 -7.67 3.45
C GLU A 73 21.82 -6.16 3.54
N GLY A 74 20.59 -5.77 3.92
CA GLY A 74 20.30 -4.39 4.31
C GLY A 74 18.80 -4.07 4.37
N ALA A 75 18.12 -4.47 5.44
CA ALA A 75 16.68 -4.29 5.63
C ALA A 75 16.19 -2.82 5.56
N PRO A 76 15.06 -2.54 4.87
CA PRO A 76 14.21 -1.41 5.17
C PRO A 76 13.01 -1.86 6.01
N LYS A 77 12.69 -1.08 7.04
CA LYS A 77 11.54 -1.31 7.93
C LYS A 77 10.25 -1.00 7.18
N ALA A 78 9.55 -2.04 6.73
CA ALA A 78 8.22 -1.95 6.12
C ALA A 78 7.19 -1.34 7.11
N GLY A 79 6.76 -0.11 6.83
CA GLY A 79 5.56 0.48 7.43
C GLY A 79 4.31 -0.23 6.91
N LYS A 80 3.40 -0.60 7.82
CA LYS A 80 2.18 -1.37 7.54
C LYS A 80 1.33 -0.70 6.46
N CYS A 81 1.28 -1.31 5.28
CA CYS A 81 0.45 -0.87 4.18
C CYS A 81 -1.04 -1.12 4.52
N PRO A 82 -1.95 -0.13 4.40
CA PRO A 82 -3.36 -0.28 4.78
C PRO A 82 -4.14 -1.28 3.89
N PHE A 83 -3.56 -1.70 2.76
CA PHE A 83 -4.10 -2.77 1.91
C PHE A 83 -3.98 -4.17 2.52
N SER A 84 -3.31 -4.32 3.69
CA SER A 84 -3.16 -5.62 4.37
C SER A 84 -4.49 -6.31 4.69
N GLY A 85 -5.56 -5.55 4.90
CA GLY A 85 -6.90 -6.12 5.14
C GLY A 85 -7.52 -6.74 3.89
N GLN A 86 -7.36 -6.10 2.73
CA GLN A 86 -7.96 -6.57 1.46
C GLN A 86 -7.18 -7.72 0.84
N LEU A 87 -5.85 -7.75 1.00
CA LEU A 87 -5.03 -8.88 0.55
C LEU A 87 -5.31 -10.16 1.37
N ALA A 88 -5.62 -10.01 2.66
CA ALA A 88 -6.03 -11.13 3.52
C ALA A 88 -7.36 -11.74 3.07
N GLU A 89 -8.32 -10.93 2.60
CA GLU A 89 -9.58 -11.42 2.02
C GLU A 89 -9.38 -12.18 0.70
N MET A 90 -8.33 -11.85 -0.06
CA MET A 90 -7.93 -12.59 -1.27
C MET A 90 -7.06 -13.82 -0.97
N GLY A 91 -6.86 -14.18 0.30
CA GLY A 91 -6.13 -15.38 0.72
C GLY A 91 -4.62 -15.26 0.71
N VAL A 92 -4.07 -14.04 0.58
CA VAL A 92 -2.63 -13.78 0.65
C VAL A 92 -2.25 -13.45 2.10
N ASP A 93 -1.84 -14.48 2.85
CA ASP A 93 -1.37 -14.33 4.23
C ASP A 93 0.12 -13.94 4.26
N ILE A 94 0.38 -12.63 4.34
CA ILE A 94 1.73 -12.07 4.48
C ILE A 94 2.40 -12.51 5.80
N SER A 95 1.63 -12.94 6.80
CA SER A 95 2.18 -13.37 8.11
C SER A 95 2.94 -14.68 8.04
N LYS A 96 2.67 -15.51 7.03
CA LYS A 96 3.37 -16.79 6.81
C LYS A 96 4.64 -16.67 5.98
N MET A 97 4.84 -15.54 5.30
CA MET A 97 6.04 -15.34 4.46
C MET A 97 7.29 -14.98 5.29
N GLY A 98 7.10 -14.58 6.57
CA GLY A 98 8.20 -14.22 7.47
C GLY A 98 8.87 -15.39 8.20
N ASP A 99 8.36 -16.62 8.11
CA ASP A 99 8.94 -17.78 8.79
C ASP A 99 9.66 -18.70 7.81
N MET A 100 10.79 -18.21 7.27
CA MET A 100 11.70 -18.96 6.38
C MET A 100 12.59 -19.98 7.14
N SER A 101 12.30 -20.27 8.41
CA SER A 101 13.11 -21.19 9.22
C SER A 101 12.96 -22.66 8.80
N ASN A 102 11.82 -23.05 8.22
CA ASN A 102 11.51 -24.46 7.91
C ASN A 102 11.85 -24.90 6.48
N MET A 103 12.27 -23.99 5.59
CA MET A 103 12.58 -24.34 4.19
C MET A 103 13.97 -24.99 4.05
N ALA A 104 14.90 -24.66 4.94
CA ALA A 104 16.24 -25.25 4.98
C ALA A 104 16.22 -26.75 5.34
N ASP A 105 15.30 -27.18 6.22
CA ASP A 105 15.16 -28.59 6.60
C ASP A 105 14.51 -29.44 5.49
N MET A 106 13.58 -28.88 4.70
CA MET A 106 12.99 -29.59 3.57
C MET A 106 13.97 -29.86 2.42
N MET A 107 14.94 -28.97 2.16
CA MET A 107 15.95 -29.18 1.11
C MET A 107 17.02 -30.22 1.49
N LYS A 108 17.22 -30.50 2.78
CA LYS A 108 18.25 -31.44 3.25
C LYS A 108 17.83 -32.92 3.05
N GLY A 109 16.55 -33.19 2.82
CA GLY A 109 16.00 -34.54 2.65
C GLY A 109 16.07 -35.14 1.24
N MET A 110 16.40 -34.35 0.20
CA MET A 110 16.35 -34.79 -1.21
C MET A 110 17.73 -35.08 -1.84
N SER A 111 18.78 -35.27 -1.05
CA SER A 111 20.08 -35.74 -1.54
C SER A 111 20.43 -37.10 -0.96
N LYS A 112 19.79 -38.15 -1.48
CA LYS A 112 20.38 -39.48 -1.60
C LYS A 112 19.62 -40.30 -2.63
N ASP A 113 20.38 -40.92 -3.52
CA ASP A 113 20.01 -41.95 -4.49
C ASP A 113 19.17 -41.51 -5.70
N GLU A 114 19.79 -41.35 -6.88
CA GLU A 114 20.13 -42.47 -7.78
C GLU A 114 20.89 -41.92 -9.01
N THR A 115 22.15 -42.31 -9.20
CA THR A 115 22.78 -42.29 -10.54
C THR A 115 23.44 -43.63 -10.77
N LYS A 116 22.66 -44.50 -11.41
CA LYS A 116 23.07 -45.77 -12.01
C LYS A 116 23.96 -45.47 -13.22
N SER A 117 25.19 -45.99 -13.22
CA SER A 117 25.89 -46.41 -14.44
C SER A 117 26.92 -47.47 -14.15
#